data_AF-A0A972DCX5-F1
#
_entry.id   AF-A0A972DCX5-F1
#
_cell.length_a   1.000
_cell.length_b   1.000
_cell.length_c   1.000
_cell.angle_alpha   90.00
_cell.angle_beta   90.00
_cell.angle_gamma   90.00
#
_symmetry.space_group_name_H-M   'P 1'
#
loop_
_entity.id
_entity.type
_entity.pdbx_description
1 polymer ?
#
loop_
_entity_poly.entity_id
_entity_poly.type
_entity_poly.pdbx_seq_one_letter_code
_entity_poly.pdbx_strand_id
1 'polypeptide(L)'
;MRRTTLAVSLLALVACGDDSTKPDTGVPPNRPLSEVTPSEAGKICNAISDRLTEIMNPRRLEQMICTAQGVAWENAKLGKCETRRDECLASGEVETGGFAPEGICEGFEEAEGVGIGRCTGDVTVGDFEDCFDRLTNRAERVIDQVTCANLGGDLDKSEDLLEDFFEIFSESDLDDLPVSCRKLSASCEDFDFTGDR
;
A
#
# COMPACT_ATOMS: atom_id res chain seq x y z
N MET A 1 52.44 13.65 -35.98
CA MET A 1 51.05 14.05 -35.67
C MET A 1 50.37 12.88 -34.94
N ARG A 2 50.33 12.90 -33.61
CA ARG A 2 49.65 11.89 -32.78
C ARG A 2 48.27 12.41 -32.44
N ARG A 3 47.22 11.73 -32.90
CA ARG A 3 45.83 11.99 -32.51
C ARG A 3 45.58 11.26 -31.20
N THR A 4 45.40 12.01 -30.13
CA THR A 4 45.02 11.51 -28.81
C THR A 4 43.49 11.39 -28.80
N THR A 5 42.98 10.17 -28.95
CA THR A 5 41.54 9.89 -28.85
C THR A 5 41.17 9.81 -27.37
N LEU A 6 40.53 10.85 -26.84
CA LEU A 6 39.89 10.81 -25.52
C LEU A 6 38.62 9.94 -25.61
N ALA A 7 38.65 8.76 -24.98
CA ALA A 7 37.46 7.98 -24.70
C ALA A 7 36.71 8.66 -23.54
N VAL A 8 35.63 9.36 -23.87
CA VAL A 8 34.64 9.80 -22.88
C VAL A 8 33.85 8.56 -22.48
N SER A 9 34.21 7.97 -21.34
CA SER A 9 33.40 6.97 -20.66
C SER A 9 32.12 7.64 -20.15
N LEU A 10 31.09 7.66 -21.00
CA LEU A 10 29.71 7.80 -20.55
C LEU A 10 29.38 6.58 -19.69
N LEU A 11 29.59 6.70 -18.39
CA LEU A 11 28.84 5.95 -17.39
C LEU A 11 27.38 6.39 -17.55
N ALA A 12 26.68 5.67 -18.41
CA ALA A 12 25.24 5.77 -18.53
C ALA A 12 24.66 5.49 -17.14
N LEU A 13 24.03 6.51 -16.58
CA LEU A 13 23.16 6.39 -15.43
C LEU A 13 22.15 5.28 -15.75
N VAL A 14 22.27 4.15 -15.05
CA VAL A 14 21.13 3.26 -14.84
C VAL A 14 20.26 3.96 -13.79
N ALA A 15 19.61 5.05 -14.22
CA ALA A 15 18.38 5.51 -13.61
C ALA A 15 17.30 4.59 -14.17
N CYS A 16 17.20 3.39 -13.60
CA CYS A 16 15.91 2.71 -13.58
C CYS A 16 15.00 3.67 -12.82
N GLY A 17 14.11 4.35 -13.54
CA GLY A 17 13.02 5.11 -12.95
C GLY A 17 12.10 4.14 -12.25
N ASP A 18 12.44 3.82 -11.00
CA ASP A 18 11.41 3.72 -9.99
C ASP A 18 10.94 5.17 -9.79
N ASP A 19 9.85 5.55 -10.46
CA ASP A 19 8.97 6.60 -9.94
C ASP A 19 8.30 6.04 -8.65
N SER A 20 9.10 5.55 -7.70
CA SER A 20 8.62 5.15 -6.39
C SER A 20 8.36 6.46 -5.65
N THR A 21 7.09 6.80 -5.49
CA THR A 21 6.61 7.73 -4.46
C THR A 21 6.79 7.07 -3.09
N LYS A 22 8.03 6.71 -2.78
CA LYS A 22 8.42 6.14 -1.49
C LYS A 22 7.99 7.14 -0.42
N PRO A 23 7.25 6.72 0.61
CA PRO A 23 6.84 7.61 1.68
C PRO A 23 8.10 8.12 2.39
N ASP A 24 8.31 9.44 2.34
CA ASP A 24 9.34 10.12 3.11
C ASP A 24 8.79 10.38 4.51
N THR A 25 9.23 9.58 5.48
CA THR A 25 8.81 9.72 6.87
C THR A 25 9.43 10.93 7.56
N GLY A 26 10.40 11.61 6.94
CA GLY A 26 11.16 12.70 7.55
C GLY A 26 12.10 12.23 8.66
N VAL A 27 12.35 10.92 8.76
CA VAL A 27 13.33 10.28 9.66
C VAL A 27 14.47 9.72 8.82
N PRO A 28 15.76 9.85 9.23
CA PRO A 28 16.87 9.37 8.42
C PRO A 28 16.74 7.88 8.05
N PRO A 29 16.89 7.47 6.78
CA PRO A 29 16.64 6.08 6.35
C PRO A 29 17.63 5.07 6.94
N ASN A 30 18.79 5.52 7.43
CA ASN A 30 19.76 4.70 8.13
C ASN A 30 19.53 4.64 9.65
N ARG A 31 18.49 5.31 10.18
CA ARG A 31 18.10 5.24 11.59
C ARG A 31 17.64 3.81 11.91
N PRO A 32 18.24 3.13 12.90
CA PRO A 32 17.72 1.84 13.37
C PRO A 32 16.31 2.01 13.92
N LEU A 33 15.39 1.10 13.60
CA LEU A 33 14.01 1.17 14.13
C LEU A 33 13.97 1.09 15.66
N SER A 34 14.89 0.33 16.26
CA SER A 34 15.07 0.23 17.71
C SER A 34 15.47 1.55 18.40
N GLU A 35 15.92 2.55 17.63
CA GLU A 35 16.35 3.86 18.12
C GLU A 35 15.37 4.99 17.76
N VAL A 36 14.24 4.66 17.13
CA VAL A 36 13.18 5.62 16.79
C VAL A 36 12.56 6.15 18.08
N THR A 37 12.60 7.47 18.23
CA THR A 37 11.96 8.17 19.35
C THR A 37 10.44 8.25 19.14
N PRO A 38 9.64 8.49 20.18
CA PRO A 38 8.18 8.68 20.03
C PRO A 38 7.81 9.77 19.02
N SER A 39 8.56 10.88 18.98
CA SER A 39 8.34 11.94 18.00
C SER A 39 8.64 11.51 16.57
N GLU A 40 9.66 10.67 16.36
CA GLU A 40 9.97 10.10 15.03
C GLU A 40 8.93 9.05 14.64
N ALA A 41 8.45 8.23 15.58
CA ALA A 41 7.37 7.28 15.36
C ALA A 41 6.07 7.98 14.91
N GLY A 42 5.73 9.13 15.51
CA GLY A 42 4.59 9.94 15.07
C GLY A 42 4.74 10.45 13.63
N LYS A 43 5.95 10.82 13.20
CA LYS A 43 6.20 11.21 11.80
C LYS A 43 6.04 10.02 10.84
N ILE A 44 6.59 8.87 11.20
CA ILE A 44 6.45 7.63 10.43
C ILE A 44 4.96 7.27 10.29
N CYS A 45 4.20 7.35 11.37
CA CYS A 45 2.76 7.09 11.34
C CYS A 45 2.01 8.03 10.39
N ASN A 46 2.24 9.34 10.51
CA ASN A 46 1.54 10.31 9.69
C ASN A 46 1.84 10.08 8.20
N ALA A 47 3.09 9.77 7.84
CA ALA A 47 3.43 9.44 6.46
C ALA A 47 2.72 8.17 5.94
N ILE A 48 2.57 7.16 6.80
CA ILE A 48 1.78 5.94 6.50
C ILE A 48 0.30 6.30 6.30
N SER A 49 -0.30 7.02 7.26
CA SER A 49 -1.70 7.43 7.22
C SER A 49 -2.00 8.26 5.98
N ASP A 50 -1.13 9.22 5.63
CA ASP A 50 -1.26 10.04 4.42
C ASP A 50 -1.25 9.18 3.16
N ARG A 51 -0.33 8.20 3.06
CA ARG A 51 -0.24 7.30 1.90
C ARG A 51 -1.44 6.34 1.81
N LEU A 52 -1.89 5.78 2.94
CA LEU A 52 -3.10 4.96 2.97
C LEU A 52 -4.34 5.78 2.61
N THR A 53 -4.42 7.04 3.06
CA THR A 53 -5.49 7.97 2.66
C THR A 53 -5.47 8.23 1.17
N GLU A 54 -4.31 8.41 0.56
CA GLU A 54 -4.19 8.62 -0.89
C GLU A 54 -4.73 7.42 -1.69
N ILE A 55 -4.33 6.22 -1.29
CA ILE A 55 -4.65 4.96 -1.99
C ILE A 55 -6.08 4.52 -1.72
N MET A 56 -6.51 4.57 -0.47
CA MET A 56 -7.81 4.11 0.01
C MET A 56 -8.73 5.27 0.37
N ASN A 57 -8.66 6.37 -0.39
CA ASN A 57 -9.61 7.47 -0.18
C ASN A 57 -11.05 6.97 -0.40
N PRO A 58 -12.06 7.56 0.28
CA PRO A 58 -13.44 7.11 0.21
C PRO A 58 -13.98 6.98 -1.21
N ARG A 59 -13.55 7.84 -2.14
CA ARG A 59 -13.99 7.82 -3.53
C ARG A 59 -13.43 6.61 -4.30
N ARG A 60 -12.19 6.19 -4.07
CA ARG A 60 -11.62 4.98 -4.69
C ARG A 60 -12.29 3.73 -4.12
N LEU A 61 -12.52 3.67 -2.82
CA LEU A 61 -13.26 2.56 -2.18
C LEU A 61 -14.70 2.48 -2.70
N GLU A 62 -15.38 3.61 -2.81
CA GLU A 62 -16.72 3.69 -3.39
C GLU A 62 -16.75 3.16 -4.83
N GLN A 63 -15.77 3.55 -5.66
CA GLN A 63 -15.62 3.04 -7.03
C GLN A 63 -15.43 1.53 -7.08
N MET A 64 -14.61 0.97 -6.19
CA MET A 64 -14.41 -0.48 -6.10
C MET A 64 -15.70 -1.20 -5.74
N ILE A 65 -16.38 -0.75 -4.68
CA ILE A 65 -17.65 -1.34 -4.21
C ILE A 65 -18.71 -1.28 -5.29
N CYS A 66 -18.89 -0.13 -5.93
CA CYS A 66 -19.86 0.01 -7.02
C CYS A 66 -19.51 -0.83 -8.24
N THR A 67 -18.22 -1.01 -8.53
CA THR A 67 -17.78 -1.89 -9.62
C THR A 67 -18.07 -3.35 -9.30
N ALA A 68 -17.78 -3.82 -8.09
CA ALA A 68 -18.11 -5.17 -7.66
C ALA A 68 -19.63 -5.45 -7.73
N GLN A 69 -20.46 -4.50 -7.29
CA GLN A 69 -21.92 -4.57 -7.48
C GLN A 69 -22.31 -4.65 -8.95
N GLY A 70 -21.64 -3.88 -9.81
CA GLY A 70 -21.85 -3.93 -11.26
C GLY A 70 -21.49 -5.28 -11.87
N VAL A 71 -20.37 -5.87 -11.47
CA VAL A 71 -19.94 -7.20 -11.92
C VAL A 71 -20.95 -8.26 -11.51
N ALA A 72 -21.40 -8.26 -10.26
CA ALA A 72 -22.43 -9.18 -9.78
C ALA A 72 -23.75 -9.03 -10.54
N TRP A 73 -24.15 -7.79 -10.84
CA TRP A 73 -25.35 -7.49 -11.61
C TRP A 73 -25.28 -8.02 -13.05
N GLU A 74 -24.14 -7.84 -13.71
CA GLU A 74 -23.91 -8.35 -15.06
C GLU A 74 -23.85 -9.88 -15.08
N ASN A 75 -23.16 -10.49 -14.11
CA ASN A 75 -23.11 -11.94 -13.95
C ASN A 75 -24.51 -12.56 -13.77
N ALA A 76 -25.35 -11.90 -12.96
CA ALA A 76 -26.76 -12.27 -12.77
C ALA A 76 -27.66 -12.00 -14.01
N LYS A 77 -27.10 -11.47 -15.11
CA LYS A 77 -27.79 -11.15 -16.37
C LYS A 77 -28.89 -10.09 -16.20
N LEU A 78 -28.75 -9.21 -15.22
CA LEU A 78 -29.71 -8.14 -14.94
C LEU A 78 -29.44 -6.86 -15.73
N GLY A 79 -28.25 -6.73 -16.32
CA GLY A 79 -27.85 -5.58 -17.13
C GLY A 79 -26.34 -5.55 -17.34
N LYS A 80 -25.80 -4.37 -17.65
CA LYS A 80 -24.34 -4.15 -17.80
C LYS A 80 -23.72 -3.68 -16.51
N CYS A 81 -22.47 -4.05 -16.25
CA CYS A 81 -21.72 -3.62 -15.08
C CYS A 81 -21.65 -2.09 -14.96
N GLU A 82 -21.35 -1.39 -16.06
CA GLU A 82 -21.18 0.07 -16.02
C GLU A 82 -22.47 0.77 -15.61
N THR A 83 -23.63 0.29 -16.07
CA THR A 83 -24.92 0.88 -15.71
C THR A 83 -25.15 0.80 -14.21
N ARG A 84 -24.97 -0.39 -13.62
CA ARG A 84 -25.17 -0.57 -12.18
C ARG A 84 -24.12 0.15 -11.34
N ARG A 85 -22.85 0.18 -11.79
CA ARG A 85 -21.78 0.95 -11.15
C ARG A 85 -22.11 2.43 -11.12
N ASP A 86 -22.55 2.99 -12.24
CA ASP A 86 -22.83 4.42 -12.35
C ASP A 86 -24.07 4.82 -11.53
N GLU A 87 -25.10 3.95 -11.47
CA GLU A 87 -26.24 4.12 -10.57
C GLU A 87 -25.83 4.11 -9.09
N CYS A 88 -24.94 3.19 -8.71
CA CYS A 88 -24.39 3.10 -7.36
C CYS A 88 -23.59 4.36 -6.99
N LEU A 89 -22.71 4.83 -7.88
CA LEU A 89 -21.95 6.07 -7.67
C LEU A 89 -22.85 7.31 -7.61
N ALA A 90 -23.98 7.30 -8.32
CA ALA A 90 -24.92 8.41 -8.32
C ALA A 90 -25.81 8.46 -7.06
N SER A 91 -25.97 7.35 -6.34
CA SER A 91 -26.78 7.35 -5.11
C SER A 91 -26.04 8.03 -3.95
N GLY A 92 -24.71 7.93 -3.91
CA GLY A 92 -23.88 8.44 -2.81
C GLY A 92 -24.17 7.75 -1.46
N GLU A 93 -24.81 6.58 -1.49
CA GLU A 93 -25.20 5.79 -0.31
C GLU A 93 -24.23 4.63 -0.02
N VAL A 94 -23.04 4.65 -0.64
CA VAL A 94 -22.06 3.59 -0.43
C VAL A 94 -21.36 3.79 0.90
N GLU A 95 -21.65 2.92 1.85
CA GLU A 95 -20.90 2.84 3.09
C GLU A 95 -19.56 2.14 2.82
N THR A 96 -18.45 2.89 2.90
CA THR A 96 -17.08 2.35 2.74
C THR A 96 -16.57 1.65 4.01
N GLY A 97 -17.46 1.20 4.89
CA GLY A 97 -17.13 0.44 6.10
C GLY A 97 -16.35 1.21 7.17
N GLY A 98 -16.25 2.54 7.08
CA GLY A 98 -15.55 3.34 8.07
C GLY A 98 -14.03 3.20 8.05
N PHE A 99 -13.42 2.79 6.91
CA PHE A 99 -11.98 2.92 6.72
C PHE A 99 -11.60 4.40 6.75
N ALA A 100 -11.27 4.88 7.95
CA ALA A 100 -10.79 6.22 8.23
C ALA A 100 -9.32 6.08 8.61
N PRO A 101 -8.38 6.27 7.67
CA PRO A 101 -6.97 6.40 8.02
C PRO A 101 -6.73 7.57 8.98
N GLU A 102 -7.68 8.52 9.03
CA GLU A 102 -7.90 9.51 10.09
C GLU A 102 -8.20 8.81 11.42
N GLY A 103 -7.15 8.48 12.19
CA GLY A 103 -7.29 7.78 13.47
C GLY A 103 -6.29 6.65 13.65
N ILE A 104 -5.66 6.16 12.57
CA ILE A 104 -4.60 5.14 12.66
C ILE A 104 -3.49 5.61 13.59
N CYS A 105 -3.19 6.92 13.62
CA CYS A 105 -2.15 7.48 14.49
C CYS A 105 -2.64 7.89 15.89
N GLU A 106 -3.94 7.81 16.20
CA GLU A 106 -4.44 8.08 17.55
C GLU A 106 -4.03 6.94 18.48
N GLY A 107 -3.05 7.20 19.35
CA GLY A 107 -2.42 6.19 20.23
C GLY A 107 -0.97 5.84 19.87
N PHE A 108 -0.47 6.32 18.73
CA PHE A 108 0.92 6.08 18.27
C PHE A 108 1.98 6.92 18.99
N GLU A 109 1.57 7.89 19.82
CA GLU A 109 2.48 8.68 20.67
C GLU A 109 3.14 7.83 21.77
N GLU A 110 2.57 6.65 22.05
CA GLU A 110 3.22 5.61 22.82
C GLU A 110 3.96 4.70 21.83
N ALA A 111 5.30 4.61 21.94
CA ALA A 111 6.16 3.84 21.02
C ALA A 111 5.81 2.34 20.86
N GLU A 112 4.77 1.88 21.55
CA GLU A 112 4.18 0.54 21.47
C GLU A 112 3.12 0.41 20.36
N GLY A 113 2.51 1.51 19.89
CA GLY A 113 1.37 1.48 18.97
C GLY A 113 1.65 0.97 17.55
N VAL A 114 2.91 0.92 17.12
CA VAL A 114 3.32 0.43 15.78
C VAL A 114 4.13 -0.86 15.83
N GLY A 115 4.44 -1.37 17.02
CA GLY A 115 5.48 -2.41 17.18
C GLY A 115 6.89 -2.00 16.73
N ILE A 116 7.08 -0.82 16.10
CA ILE A 116 8.36 -0.33 15.57
C ILE A 116 9.42 -0.21 16.68
N GLY A 117 8.99 0.19 17.89
CA GLY A 117 9.88 0.26 19.06
C GLY A 117 10.34 -1.09 19.61
N ARG A 118 9.74 -2.21 19.16
CA ARG A 118 10.07 -3.58 19.58
C ARG A 118 10.93 -4.33 18.56
N CYS A 119 11.33 -3.67 17.48
CA CYS A 119 12.24 -4.22 16.49
C CYS A 119 13.63 -4.51 17.09
N THR A 120 14.15 -5.70 16.81
CA THR A 120 15.49 -6.16 17.15
C THR A 120 16.32 -6.38 15.89
N GLY A 121 17.63 -6.10 15.96
CA GLY A 121 18.56 -6.28 14.83
C GLY A 121 18.71 -5.04 13.92
N ASP A 122 19.34 -5.24 12.76
CA ASP A 122 19.82 -4.17 11.87
C ASP A 122 18.74 -3.62 10.90
N VAL A 123 17.48 -3.58 11.33
CA VAL A 123 16.38 -2.98 10.54
C VAL A 123 16.36 -1.48 10.70
N THR A 124 16.21 -0.77 9.58
CA THR A 124 16.21 0.68 9.55
C THR A 124 14.88 1.26 9.09
N VAL A 125 14.68 2.56 9.31
CA VAL A 125 13.57 3.33 8.74
C VAL A 125 13.49 3.17 7.22
N GLY A 126 14.64 3.12 6.53
CA GLY A 126 14.68 2.90 5.09
C GLY A 126 14.12 1.52 4.68
N ASP A 127 14.41 0.46 5.43
CA ASP A 127 13.83 -0.87 5.19
C ASP A 127 12.30 -0.84 5.38
N PHE A 128 11.83 -0.14 6.42
CA PHE A 128 10.41 0.08 6.69
C PHE A 128 9.72 0.78 5.52
N GLU A 129 10.23 1.94 5.11
CA GLU A 129 9.66 2.71 4.01
C GLU A 129 9.67 1.94 2.69
N ASP A 130 10.74 1.17 2.40
CA ASP A 130 10.83 0.33 1.20
C ASP A 130 9.81 -0.82 1.21
N CYS A 131 9.55 -1.42 2.38
CA CYS A 131 8.52 -2.42 2.52
C CYS A 131 7.13 -1.82 2.29
N PHE A 132 6.86 -0.72 2.99
CA PHE A 132 5.56 -0.08 2.96
C PHE A 132 5.23 0.50 1.58
N ASP A 133 6.21 1.08 0.87
CA ASP A 133 6.06 1.49 -0.53
C ASP A 133 5.64 0.32 -1.43
N ARG A 134 6.26 -0.86 -1.27
CA ARG A 134 5.92 -2.03 -2.09
C ARG A 134 4.52 -2.57 -1.81
N LEU A 135 4.11 -2.60 -0.54
CA LEU A 135 2.75 -3.01 -0.16
C LEU A 135 1.71 -2.05 -0.71
N THR A 136 1.92 -0.75 -0.51
CA THR A 136 1.03 0.30 -0.99
C THR A 136 0.96 0.34 -2.52
N ASN A 137 2.09 0.13 -3.22
CA ASN A 137 2.09 -0.02 -4.68
C ASN A 137 1.38 -1.29 -5.16
N ARG A 138 1.40 -2.39 -4.38
CA ARG A 138 0.57 -3.58 -4.69
C ARG A 138 -0.91 -3.25 -4.51
N ALA A 139 -1.29 -2.60 -3.41
CA ALA A 139 -2.67 -2.19 -3.15
C ALA A 139 -3.20 -1.29 -4.27
N GLU A 140 -2.45 -0.25 -4.64
CA GLU A 140 -2.82 0.66 -5.72
C GLU A 140 -3.04 -0.07 -7.05
N ARG A 141 -2.15 -1.02 -7.42
CA ARG A 141 -2.33 -1.84 -8.63
C ARG A 141 -3.56 -2.73 -8.58
N VAL A 142 -3.94 -3.24 -7.43
CA VAL A 142 -5.16 -4.06 -7.29
C VAL A 142 -6.40 -3.17 -7.42
N ILE A 143 -6.43 -2.04 -6.71
CA ILE A 143 -7.51 -1.04 -6.81
C ILE A 143 -7.73 -0.61 -8.27
N ASP A 144 -6.67 -0.31 -9.01
CA ASP A 144 -6.74 0.13 -10.41
C ASP A 144 -7.23 -0.97 -11.37
N GLN A 145 -7.14 -2.23 -10.96
CA GLN A 145 -7.67 -3.36 -11.73
C GLN A 145 -9.16 -3.60 -11.52
N VAL A 146 -9.77 -3.05 -10.46
CA VAL A 146 -11.20 -3.18 -10.17
C VAL A 146 -12.00 -2.24 -11.08
N THR A 147 -12.18 -2.66 -12.33
CA THR A 147 -12.97 -1.95 -13.34
C THR A 147 -13.91 -2.91 -14.07
N CYS A 148 -15.09 -2.45 -14.49
CA CYS A 148 -16.00 -3.24 -15.32
C CYS A 148 -15.33 -3.77 -16.60
N ALA A 149 -14.41 -2.99 -17.20
CA ALA A 149 -13.70 -3.39 -18.40
C ALA A 149 -12.70 -4.53 -18.18
N ASN A 150 -12.03 -4.55 -17.01
CA ASN A 150 -11.10 -5.62 -16.66
C ASN A 150 -11.83 -6.86 -16.14
N LEU A 151 -12.90 -6.67 -15.38
CA LEU A 151 -13.64 -7.76 -14.73
C LEU A 151 -14.66 -8.43 -15.64
N GLY A 152 -15.27 -7.72 -16.60
CA GLY A 152 -16.08 -8.31 -17.67
C GLY A 152 -17.27 -9.18 -17.22
N GLY A 153 -17.85 -8.91 -16.04
CA GLY A 153 -18.92 -9.74 -15.45
C GLY A 153 -18.44 -11.07 -14.85
N ASP A 154 -17.12 -11.29 -14.77
CA ASP A 154 -16.49 -12.43 -14.13
C ASP A 154 -16.46 -12.23 -12.61
N LEU A 155 -17.31 -12.98 -11.90
CA LEU A 155 -17.41 -12.92 -10.45
C LEU A 155 -16.17 -13.51 -9.79
N ASP A 156 -15.66 -14.63 -10.29
CA ASP A 156 -14.50 -15.30 -9.72
C ASP A 156 -13.28 -14.35 -9.77
N LYS A 157 -13.07 -13.69 -10.90
CA LYS A 157 -12.01 -12.67 -11.03
C LYS A 157 -12.20 -11.46 -10.09
N SER A 158 -13.45 -11.09 -9.80
CA SER A 158 -13.75 -10.01 -8.86
C SER A 158 -13.52 -10.43 -7.41
N GLU A 159 -13.81 -11.68 -7.07
CA GLU A 159 -13.55 -12.26 -5.75
C GLU A 159 -12.04 -12.39 -5.53
N ASP A 160 -11.31 -12.94 -6.51
CA ASP A 160 -9.84 -13.06 -6.47
C ASP A 160 -9.16 -11.70 -6.22
N LEU A 161 -9.58 -10.63 -6.92
CA LEU A 161 -8.99 -9.29 -6.73
C LEU A 161 -9.33 -8.67 -5.37
N LEU A 162 -10.51 -8.95 -4.83
CA LEU A 162 -10.90 -8.44 -3.51
C LEU A 162 -10.17 -9.22 -2.41
N GLU A 163 -10.04 -10.54 -2.55
CA GLU A 163 -9.23 -11.38 -1.66
C GLU A 163 -7.76 -10.90 -1.69
N ASP A 164 -7.17 -10.73 -2.87
CA ASP A 164 -5.84 -10.15 -3.06
C ASP A 164 -5.71 -8.80 -2.34
N PHE A 165 -6.73 -7.92 -2.44
CA PHE A 165 -6.71 -6.61 -1.78
C PHE A 165 -6.69 -6.72 -0.25
N PHE A 166 -7.52 -7.59 0.32
CA PHE A 166 -7.58 -7.78 1.78
C PHE A 166 -6.37 -8.54 2.31
N GLU A 167 -5.79 -9.43 1.51
CA GLU A 167 -4.60 -10.20 1.88
C GLU A 167 -3.32 -9.37 1.90
N ILE A 168 -3.21 -8.29 1.09
CA ILE A 168 -2.02 -7.42 1.03
C ILE A 168 -1.57 -6.91 2.40
N PHE A 169 -2.52 -6.64 3.29
CA PHE A 169 -2.23 -6.14 4.62
C PHE A 169 -2.29 -7.25 5.69
N SER A 170 -2.81 -8.44 5.36
CA SER A 170 -2.90 -9.57 6.29
C SER A 170 -1.56 -10.29 6.48
N GLU A 171 -1.32 -10.82 7.68
CA GLU A 171 -0.09 -11.58 8.02
C GLU A 171 0.06 -12.91 7.25
N SER A 172 -0.93 -13.34 6.47
CA SER A 172 -1.09 -14.71 5.99
C SER A 172 0.01 -15.20 5.03
N ASP A 173 0.67 -14.30 4.29
CA ASP A 173 1.61 -14.65 3.22
C ASP A 173 3.01 -14.04 3.41
N LEU A 174 3.63 -14.36 4.55
CA LEU A 174 5.01 -13.94 4.87
C LEU A 174 6.06 -14.34 3.81
N ASP A 175 5.80 -15.38 3.02
CA ASP A 175 6.74 -15.87 2.00
C ASP A 175 6.75 -15.00 0.73
N ASP A 176 5.60 -14.38 0.37
CA ASP A 176 5.46 -13.51 -0.80
C ASP A 176 5.71 -12.02 -0.51
N LEU A 177 6.01 -11.71 0.75
CA LEU A 177 6.43 -10.38 1.14
C LEU A 177 7.77 -9.98 0.48
N PRO A 178 7.93 -8.71 0.08
CA PRO A 178 9.22 -8.17 -0.34
C PRO A 178 10.35 -8.46 0.66
N VAL A 179 11.60 -8.54 0.19
CA VAL A 179 12.77 -8.82 1.05
C VAL A 179 12.85 -7.87 2.25
N SER A 180 12.53 -6.58 2.05
CA SER A 180 12.45 -5.58 3.12
C SER A 180 11.36 -5.90 4.15
N CYS A 181 10.20 -6.36 3.70
CA CYS A 181 9.09 -6.77 4.55
C CYS A 181 9.39 -8.04 5.35
N ARG A 182 10.03 -9.04 4.75
CA ARG A 182 10.49 -10.23 5.46
C ARG A 182 11.54 -9.90 6.51
N LYS A 183 12.43 -8.94 6.21
CA LYS A 183 13.43 -8.45 7.17
C LYS A 183 12.76 -7.78 8.37
N LEU A 184 11.73 -6.96 8.14
CA LEU A 184 10.94 -6.32 9.21
C LEU A 184 10.18 -7.35 10.05
N SER A 185 9.42 -8.24 9.42
CA SER A 185 8.66 -9.29 10.11
C SER A 185 9.54 -10.19 10.98
N ALA A 186 10.75 -10.53 10.51
CA ALA A 186 11.70 -11.34 11.29
C ALA A 186 12.35 -10.59 12.46
N SER A 187 12.45 -9.25 12.35
CA SER A 187 13.14 -8.40 13.32
C SER A 187 12.20 -7.80 14.35
N CYS A 188 10.96 -7.55 13.99
CA CYS A 188 9.97 -6.87 14.81
C CYS A 188 8.95 -7.89 15.29
N GLU A 189 9.19 -8.43 16.50
CA GLU A 189 8.18 -9.20 17.22
C GLU A 189 6.93 -8.31 17.31
N ASP A 190 5.76 -8.83 16.93
CA ASP A 190 4.48 -8.11 16.94
C ASP A 190 4.20 -7.09 15.82
N PHE A 191 5.01 -7.04 14.77
CA PHE A 191 4.78 -6.11 13.68
C PHE A 191 3.61 -6.55 12.79
N ASP A 192 2.47 -5.87 12.94
CA ASP A 192 1.24 -6.08 12.19
C ASP A 192 0.86 -4.80 11.43
N PHE A 193 0.65 -4.92 10.11
CA PHE A 193 0.23 -3.80 9.25
C PHE A 193 -1.26 -3.46 9.38
N THR A 194 -2.07 -4.35 9.96
CA THR A 194 -3.53 -4.18 10.07
C THR A 194 -3.97 -3.40 11.30
N GLY A 195 -3.12 -3.35 12.35
CA GLY A 195 -3.45 -2.68 13.60
C GLY A 195 -4.51 -3.41 14.43
N ASP A 196 -4.78 -4.70 14.17
CA ASP A 196 -5.72 -5.51 14.93
C ASP A 196 -5.05 -6.00 16.24
N ARG A 197 -5.02 -5.12 17.24
CA ARG A 197 -4.67 -5.47 18.63
C ARG A 197 -5.61 -4.90 19.68
#